data_AF-A0A2U2B906-F1
#
_entry.id   AF-A0A2U2B906-F1
#
_cell.length_a   1.000
_cell.length_b   1.000
_cell.length_c   1.000
_cell.angle_alpha   90.00
_cell.angle_beta   90.00
_cell.angle_gamma   90.00
#
_symmetry.space_group_name_H-M   'P 1'
#
loop_
_entity.id
_entity.type
_entity.pdbx_description
1 polymer ?
#
loop_
_entity_poly.entity_id
_entity_poly.type
_entity_poly.pdbx_seq_one_letter_code
_entity_poly.pdbx_strand_id
1 'polypeptide(L)'
;MEPLPKMENYYFDFHVHPLIKPFGHACKHLLKHYKKLKPEFFSFNWLSENHPGILKDFYNPGSKDSLWNDKRPCRFLNKLFGEMAFAKYSQSNLTAAKAGNSRVVSISLYPIEKEFLTRSADQKILGFPLFKNIVTGISSARIKYIQGPDYRYFDDTVAQYEYLKTSAELSSHSDRKLILASNFSDIETALEKHPGAVIGFLSIEGANVFYPTKEVRKADIGQVLKNIETVKNWEHPPLMISPAHHFYNGFVSHEESLVKMVKCLGNIDQSKGCNEELSDIQGFQFYTKEGLQVIDKLLDTSSGKRILVDLKHTDYRGRKEYYEFIEDNYNNEVPVVFSHAAVGVATDEGWFNPWTINLNNDDIRAVWKTSGLIGLELDQRLLGFDRYVKYCRKNNIKVRKTDPGFNAAMVWNAARFIAQQCAHFIHEEAEPPSTNAWHCISIGSDFDGLINPINGYPTLRYFTQLKNALIKYASEFLQEPKDLLHQYSPGDARTLVDGIMRANGIDFLKKHF
;
A
#
# COMPACT_ATOMS: atom_id res chain seq x y z
N MET A 1 -0.56 31.14 -28.21
CA MET A 1 -0.51 29.79 -27.60
C MET A 1 0.41 29.90 -26.42
N GLU A 2 -0.13 29.86 -25.20
CA GLU A 2 0.70 29.63 -24.02
C GLU A 2 1.42 28.29 -24.19
N PRO A 3 2.71 28.16 -23.84
CA PRO A 3 3.39 26.89 -23.88
C PRO A 3 2.66 25.92 -22.95
N LEU A 4 2.32 24.73 -23.48
CA LEU A 4 1.80 23.63 -22.66
C LEU A 4 2.67 23.47 -21.41
N PRO A 5 2.09 23.38 -20.20
CA PRO A 5 2.87 23.21 -18.99
C PRO A 5 3.82 22.04 -19.14
N LYS A 6 5.08 22.27 -18.80
CA LYS A 6 6.15 21.28 -18.91
C LYS A 6 5.79 20.15 -17.95
N MET A 7 5.28 19.02 -18.47
CA MET A 7 4.89 17.90 -17.62
C MET A 7 6.07 17.46 -16.76
N GLU A 8 5.84 17.36 -15.46
CA GLU A 8 6.83 16.82 -14.55
C GLU A 8 7.03 15.33 -14.84
N ASN A 9 8.28 14.89 -14.86
CA ASN A 9 8.62 13.56 -15.37
C ASN A 9 8.57 12.45 -14.31
N TYR A 10 8.19 12.74 -13.06
CA TYR A 10 8.19 11.77 -11.96
C TYR A 10 6.81 11.18 -11.69
N TYR A 11 6.79 10.13 -10.88
CA TYR A 11 5.57 9.41 -10.52
C TYR A 11 5.35 9.35 -9.02
N PHE A 12 4.08 9.24 -8.67
CA PHE A 12 3.56 9.02 -7.35
C PHE A 12 3.15 7.54 -7.19
N ASP A 13 3.43 6.94 -6.04
CA ASP A 13 2.89 5.64 -5.65
C ASP A 13 2.34 5.74 -4.22
N PHE A 14 1.05 5.44 -4.06
CA PHE A 14 0.34 5.64 -2.81
C PHE A 14 0.55 4.51 -1.79
N HIS A 15 1.16 3.39 -2.18
CA HIS A 15 1.42 2.29 -1.25
C HIS A 15 2.49 1.33 -1.76
N VAL A 16 3.60 1.21 -1.02
CA VAL A 16 4.68 0.23 -1.27
C VAL A 16 5.28 -0.33 0.02
N HIS A 17 5.89 -1.52 -0.06
CA HIS A 17 6.54 -2.21 1.06
C HIS A 17 8.06 -2.40 0.92
N PRO A 18 8.87 -1.33 0.77
CA PRO A 18 10.30 -1.50 0.51
C PRO A 18 11.07 -2.07 1.72
N LEU A 19 10.48 -2.07 2.93
CA LEU A 19 11.14 -2.53 4.15
C LEU A 19 11.12 -4.06 4.34
N ILE A 20 10.08 -4.77 3.90
CA ILE A 20 9.81 -6.17 4.30
C ILE A 20 11.06 -7.06 4.18
N LYS A 21 11.72 -7.00 3.02
CA LYS A 21 12.91 -7.79 2.73
C LYS A 21 14.15 -7.25 3.45
N PRO A 22 14.58 -5.98 3.27
CA PRO A 22 15.84 -5.52 3.83
C PRO A 22 15.83 -5.34 5.35
N PHE A 23 14.72 -4.91 5.95
CA PHE A 23 14.60 -4.87 7.41
C PHE A 23 14.64 -6.28 8.02
N GLY A 24 13.99 -7.26 7.39
CA GLY A 24 14.07 -8.67 7.79
C GLY A 24 15.51 -9.22 7.76
N HIS A 25 16.32 -8.75 6.81
CA HIS A 25 17.74 -9.05 6.74
C HIS A 25 18.55 -8.32 7.82
N ALA A 26 18.35 -7.02 8.04
CA ALA A 26 18.99 -6.27 9.13
C ALA A 26 18.73 -6.92 10.51
N CYS A 27 17.48 -7.31 10.78
CA CYS A 27 17.11 -8.04 11.99
C CYS A 27 17.89 -9.35 12.15
N LYS A 28 18.11 -10.11 11.06
CA LYS A 28 18.89 -11.35 11.10
C LYS A 28 20.30 -11.10 11.61
N HIS A 29 20.93 -10.00 11.21
CA HIS A 29 22.30 -9.69 11.62
C HIS A 29 22.36 -9.36 13.10
N LEU A 30 21.49 -8.48 13.60
CA LEU A 30 21.43 -8.16 15.03
C LEU A 30 21.05 -9.36 15.90
N LEU A 31 20.14 -10.22 15.45
CA LEU A 31 19.75 -11.46 16.17
C LEU A 31 20.87 -12.50 16.31
N LYS A 32 22.02 -12.33 15.62
CA LYS A 32 23.22 -13.15 15.89
C LYS A 32 23.94 -12.74 17.17
N HIS A 33 23.78 -11.48 17.57
CA HIS A 33 24.47 -10.88 18.70
C HIS A 33 23.54 -10.70 19.91
N TYR A 34 22.24 -10.52 19.66
CA TYR A 34 21.25 -10.22 20.69
C TYR A 34 20.08 -11.20 20.67
N LYS A 35 19.62 -11.59 21.85
CA LYS A 35 18.45 -12.45 22.02
C LYS A 35 17.12 -11.72 21.76
N LYS A 36 17.10 -10.40 21.99
CA LYS A 36 15.94 -9.52 21.80
C LYS A 36 16.35 -8.37 20.90
N LEU A 37 15.43 -7.88 20.08
CA LEU A 37 15.63 -6.67 19.31
C LEU A 37 14.94 -5.53 20.03
N LYS A 38 15.70 -4.48 20.33
CA LYS A 38 15.12 -3.24 20.82
C LYS A 38 15.15 -2.20 19.71
N PRO A 39 14.20 -1.25 19.66
CA PRO A 39 14.11 -0.29 18.57
C PRO A 39 15.40 0.52 18.36
N GLU A 40 16.07 0.91 19.45
CA GLU A 40 17.29 1.72 19.41
C GLU A 40 18.44 1.02 18.66
N PHE A 41 18.41 -0.30 18.50
CA PHE A 41 19.45 -1.05 17.77
C PHE A 41 19.50 -0.73 16.28
N PHE A 42 18.47 -0.06 15.75
CA PHE A 42 18.40 0.34 14.35
C PHE A 42 18.68 1.84 14.15
N SER A 43 18.92 2.59 15.23
CA SER A 43 19.27 4.02 15.17
C SER A 43 20.71 4.22 14.69
N PHE A 44 20.95 5.34 14.00
CA PHE A 44 22.26 5.69 13.45
C PHE A 44 23.34 5.74 14.53
N ASN A 45 23.09 6.44 15.64
CA ASN A 45 24.05 6.59 16.73
C ASN A 45 24.44 5.25 17.34
N TRP A 46 23.45 4.42 17.69
CA TRP A 46 23.72 3.13 18.32
C TRP A 46 24.48 2.19 17.39
N LEU A 47 24.09 2.11 16.10
CA LEU A 47 24.77 1.27 15.12
C LEU A 47 26.20 1.77 14.83
N SER A 48 26.41 3.09 14.79
CA SER A 48 27.75 3.68 14.60
C SER A 48 28.72 3.26 15.71
N GLU A 49 28.23 3.25 16.95
CA GLU A 49 29.03 2.89 18.12
C GLU A 49 29.23 1.37 18.26
N ASN A 50 28.18 0.58 18.01
CA ASN A 50 28.17 -0.84 18.40
C ASN A 50 28.36 -1.80 17.21
N HIS A 51 27.86 -1.46 16.01
CA HIS A 51 27.88 -2.32 14.81
C HIS A 51 28.09 -1.54 13.51
N PRO A 52 29.21 -0.81 13.34
CA PRO A 52 29.44 0.03 12.16
C PRO A 52 29.45 -0.77 10.85
N GLY A 53 29.74 -2.07 10.89
CA GLY A 53 29.62 -2.97 9.75
C GLY A 53 28.18 -3.17 9.28
N ILE A 54 27.23 -3.34 10.21
CA ILE A 54 25.80 -3.45 9.88
C ILE A 54 25.28 -2.11 9.36
N LEU A 55 25.70 -1.00 9.96
CA LEU A 55 25.35 0.35 9.48
C LEU A 55 25.75 0.55 8.02
N LYS A 56 26.99 0.19 7.66
CA LYS A 56 27.49 0.29 6.29
C LYS A 56 26.65 -0.53 5.31
N ASP A 57 26.10 -1.67 5.75
CA ASP A 57 25.27 -2.53 4.92
C ASP A 57 23.88 -1.95 4.62
N PHE A 58 23.35 -1.02 5.43
CA PHE A 58 22.07 -0.35 5.13
C PHE A 58 22.19 0.56 3.90
N TYR A 59 23.36 1.12 3.65
CA TYR A 59 23.60 1.96 2.49
C TYR A 59 24.20 1.19 1.29
N ASN A 60 24.89 0.08 1.52
CA ASN A 60 25.52 -0.72 0.47
C ASN A 60 24.49 -1.35 -0.48
N PRO A 61 24.41 -0.93 -1.76
CA PRO A 61 23.43 -1.46 -2.71
C PRO A 61 23.64 -2.94 -3.07
N GLY A 62 24.81 -3.50 -2.77
CA GLY A 62 25.06 -4.94 -2.89
C GLY A 62 24.55 -5.76 -1.70
N SER A 63 24.31 -5.11 -0.55
CA SER A 63 23.82 -5.74 0.66
C SER A 63 22.31 -5.97 0.59
N LYS A 64 21.84 -7.08 1.17
CA LYS A 64 20.41 -7.37 1.28
C LYS A 64 19.71 -6.53 2.35
N ASP A 65 20.48 -5.89 3.22
CA ASP A 65 20.01 -5.07 4.33
C ASP A 65 19.70 -3.64 3.86
N SER A 66 20.00 -3.33 2.59
CA SER A 66 19.82 -2.00 2.01
C SER A 66 18.51 -1.87 1.25
N LEU A 67 17.81 -0.75 1.49
CA LEU A 67 16.68 -0.30 0.65
C LEU A 67 17.08 -0.08 -0.82
N TRP A 68 18.38 0.06 -1.12
CA TRP A 68 18.90 0.26 -2.47
C TRP A 68 19.29 -1.05 -3.17
N ASN A 69 19.06 -2.21 -2.55
CA ASN A 69 19.41 -3.50 -3.14
C ASN A 69 18.53 -3.86 -4.34
N ASP A 70 19.10 -3.83 -5.53
CA ASP A 70 18.41 -4.24 -6.75
C ASP A 70 18.90 -5.63 -7.20
N LYS A 71 18.04 -6.63 -7.03
CA LYS A 71 18.17 -7.91 -7.71
C LYS A 71 17.18 -7.97 -8.85
N ARG A 72 17.66 -7.76 -10.07
CA ARG A 72 16.77 -7.75 -11.25
C ARG A 72 15.98 -9.07 -11.36
N PRO A 73 14.70 -9.00 -11.78
CA PRO A 73 13.88 -10.19 -11.96
C PRO A 73 14.54 -11.16 -12.95
N CYS A 74 14.77 -12.42 -12.55
CA CYS A 74 15.33 -13.43 -13.44
C CYS A 74 14.23 -14.03 -14.34
N ARG A 75 14.27 -13.75 -15.65
CA ARG A 75 13.23 -14.09 -16.64
C ARG A 75 12.76 -15.57 -16.63
N PHE A 76 13.63 -16.53 -16.30
CA PHE A 76 13.33 -17.96 -16.38
C PHE A 76 12.66 -18.55 -15.12
N LEU A 77 12.99 -18.05 -13.92
CA LEU A 77 12.42 -18.57 -12.67
C LEU A 77 11.08 -17.91 -12.31
N ASN A 78 10.82 -16.71 -12.82
CA ASN A 78 9.73 -15.85 -12.35
C ASN A 78 8.31 -16.30 -12.72
N LYS A 79 8.12 -17.13 -13.76
CA LYS A 79 6.78 -17.51 -14.21
C LYS A 79 6.02 -18.32 -13.16
N LEU A 80 6.72 -19.23 -12.47
CA LEU A 80 6.14 -20.05 -11.41
C LEU A 80 5.99 -19.25 -10.09
N PHE A 81 6.97 -18.40 -9.74
CA PHE A 81 6.96 -17.66 -8.47
C PHE A 81 6.05 -16.42 -8.45
N GLY A 82 5.79 -15.81 -9.62
CA GLY A 82 4.84 -14.70 -9.76
C GLY A 82 3.40 -15.14 -9.46
N GLU A 83 2.95 -16.25 -10.07
CA GLU A 83 1.63 -16.86 -9.79
C GLU A 83 1.42 -17.20 -8.30
N MET A 84 2.51 -17.42 -7.56
CA MET A 84 2.49 -17.74 -6.14
C MET A 84 2.65 -16.53 -5.19
N ALA A 85 2.75 -15.29 -5.69
CA ALA A 85 3.04 -14.10 -4.88
C ALA A 85 4.35 -14.18 -4.06
N PHE A 86 5.30 -15.03 -4.48
CA PHE A 86 6.56 -15.27 -3.77
C PHE A 86 7.75 -14.67 -4.54
N ALA A 87 7.66 -13.39 -4.88
CA ALA A 87 8.72 -12.70 -5.60
C ALA A 87 10.04 -12.71 -4.79
N LYS A 88 11.05 -13.45 -5.27
CA LYS A 88 12.38 -13.54 -4.63
C LYS A 88 13.25 -12.27 -4.80
N TYR A 89 12.77 -11.30 -5.57
CA TYR A 89 13.38 -9.99 -5.78
C TYR A 89 12.48 -8.92 -5.16
N SER A 90 13.05 -7.76 -4.78
CA SER A 90 12.25 -6.63 -4.32
C SER A 90 11.60 -5.91 -5.50
N GLN A 91 10.32 -5.58 -5.35
CA GLN A 91 9.51 -4.88 -6.33
C GLN A 91 9.52 -3.35 -6.13
N SER A 92 9.81 -2.89 -4.91
CA SER A 92 9.76 -1.48 -4.51
C SER A 92 11.08 -0.89 -4.00
N ASN A 93 12.22 -1.58 -4.15
CA ASN A 93 13.53 -1.05 -3.75
C ASN A 93 13.81 0.33 -4.38
N LEU A 94 14.57 1.16 -3.67
CA LEU A 94 14.79 2.57 -4.03
C LEU A 94 15.63 2.74 -5.31
N THR A 95 16.45 1.75 -5.66
CA THR A 95 17.15 1.73 -6.96
C THR A 95 16.17 1.56 -8.12
N ALA A 96 15.13 0.73 -7.96
CA ALA A 96 14.06 0.59 -8.94
C ALA A 96 13.18 1.85 -8.97
N ALA A 97 12.84 2.43 -7.82
CA ALA A 97 12.10 3.69 -7.72
C ALA A 97 12.80 4.82 -8.48
N LYS A 98 14.09 5.08 -8.18
CA LYS A 98 14.92 6.08 -8.88
C LYS A 98 14.98 5.81 -10.38
N ALA A 99 15.19 4.56 -10.80
CA ALA A 99 15.29 4.23 -12.23
C ALA A 99 13.96 4.33 -12.99
N GLY A 100 12.84 4.14 -12.31
CA GLY A 100 11.49 4.32 -12.84
C GLY A 100 10.99 5.75 -12.72
N ASN A 101 11.75 6.66 -12.10
CA ASN A 101 11.35 8.00 -11.68
C ASN A 101 10.11 8.03 -10.76
N SER A 102 9.89 6.97 -9.98
CA SER A 102 8.91 6.97 -8.87
C SER A 102 9.54 7.74 -7.71
N ARG A 103 9.18 9.02 -7.58
CA ARG A 103 9.87 9.94 -6.67
C ARG A 103 9.11 10.23 -5.39
N VAL A 104 7.77 10.18 -5.40
CA VAL A 104 6.98 10.41 -4.19
C VAL A 104 6.24 9.11 -3.88
N VAL A 105 6.60 8.45 -2.79
CA VAL A 105 6.12 7.09 -2.48
C VAL A 105 5.63 6.99 -1.04
N SER A 106 4.49 6.36 -0.82
CA SER A 106 4.05 6.01 0.53
C SER A 106 4.77 4.74 0.99
N ILE A 107 5.60 4.87 2.01
CA ILE A 107 6.37 3.77 2.57
C ILE A 107 5.57 3.18 3.74
N SER A 108 5.00 1.99 3.53
CA SER A 108 4.23 1.29 4.54
C SER A 108 5.15 0.60 5.57
N LEU A 109 4.96 0.94 6.84
CA LEU A 109 5.52 0.20 7.96
C LEU A 109 4.60 -1.00 8.25
N TYR A 110 5.17 -2.20 8.23
CA TYR A 110 4.41 -3.44 8.36
C TYR A 110 5.18 -4.46 9.22
N PRO A 111 4.94 -4.46 10.54
CA PRO A 111 5.32 -5.58 11.39
C PRO A 111 4.55 -6.83 10.96
N ILE A 112 5.27 -7.89 10.62
CA ILE A 112 4.66 -9.15 10.18
C ILE A 112 3.72 -9.68 11.26
N GLU A 113 2.46 -9.87 10.88
CA GLU A 113 1.47 -10.49 11.75
C GLU A 113 1.92 -11.90 12.13
N LYS A 114 1.96 -12.19 13.44
CA LYS A 114 2.49 -13.44 13.97
C LYS A 114 1.75 -14.65 13.42
N GLU A 115 0.49 -14.49 13.02
CA GLU A 115 -0.40 -15.51 12.48
C GLU A 115 0.19 -16.14 11.21
N PHE A 116 0.89 -15.36 10.37
CA PHE A 116 1.69 -15.89 9.25
C PHE A 116 2.75 -16.90 9.67
N LEU A 117 3.18 -16.83 10.93
CA LEU A 117 4.31 -17.55 11.49
C LEU A 117 3.88 -18.46 12.65
N THR A 118 2.59 -18.70 12.88
CA THR A 118 2.12 -19.53 14.00
C THR A 118 2.49 -21.01 13.85
N ARG A 119 2.74 -21.48 12.62
CA ARG A 119 3.18 -22.87 12.34
C ARG A 119 4.68 -22.94 12.10
N SER A 120 5.28 -24.09 12.46
CA SER A 120 6.73 -24.25 12.62
C SER A 120 7.51 -23.97 11.33
N ALA A 121 8.73 -23.42 11.50
CA ALA A 121 9.68 -23.07 10.45
C ALA A 121 10.19 -24.27 9.60
N ASP A 122 9.77 -25.49 9.93
CA ASP A 122 10.31 -26.76 9.41
C ASP A 122 9.41 -27.44 8.36
N GLN A 123 8.24 -26.86 8.06
CA GLN A 123 7.38 -27.40 7.00
C GLN A 123 7.99 -27.19 5.61
N LYS A 124 8.14 -28.29 4.86
CA LYS A 124 8.63 -28.29 3.48
C LYS A 124 7.49 -28.66 2.52
N ILE A 125 7.35 -27.91 1.44
CA ILE A 125 6.52 -28.28 0.28
C ILE A 125 7.44 -28.49 -0.91
N LEU A 126 7.35 -29.67 -1.55
CA LEU A 126 8.23 -30.08 -2.65
C LEU A 126 9.74 -29.98 -2.30
N GLY A 127 10.10 -30.18 -1.03
CA GLY A 127 11.48 -30.07 -0.55
C GLY A 127 11.93 -28.65 -0.18
N PHE A 128 11.11 -27.61 -0.44
CA PHE A 128 11.42 -26.22 -0.12
C PHE A 128 10.75 -25.77 1.19
N PRO A 129 11.46 -25.05 2.09
CA PRO A 129 10.87 -24.51 3.31
C PRO A 129 9.77 -23.50 2.97
N LEU A 130 8.54 -23.82 3.34
CA LEU A 130 7.34 -23.15 2.88
C LEU A 130 7.26 -21.70 3.35
N PHE A 131 7.41 -21.44 4.65
CA PHE A 131 7.27 -20.11 5.23
C PHE A 131 8.40 -19.14 4.84
N LYS A 132 9.59 -19.67 4.49
CA LYS A 132 10.67 -18.86 3.89
C LYS A 132 10.32 -18.32 2.50
N ASN A 133 9.37 -18.98 1.82
CA ASN A 133 8.86 -18.55 0.53
C ASN A 133 7.57 -17.74 0.67
N ILE A 134 6.70 -18.02 1.67
CA ILE A 134 5.48 -17.25 1.91
C ILE A 134 5.79 -15.80 2.26
N VAL A 135 6.66 -15.59 3.25
CA VAL A 135 7.12 -14.25 3.59
C VAL A 135 8.56 -14.13 3.12
N THR A 136 8.70 -13.90 1.81
CA THR A 136 10.02 -13.80 1.16
C THR A 136 10.89 -12.76 1.85
N GLY A 137 12.12 -13.14 2.21
CA GLY A 137 13.07 -12.23 2.88
C GLY A 137 13.18 -12.39 4.40
N ILE A 138 12.31 -13.17 5.05
CA ILE A 138 12.42 -13.41 6.50
C ILE A 138 13.38 -14.57 6.80
N SER A 139 14.34 -14.31 7.68
CA SER A 139 15.27 -15.34 8.17
C SER A 139 14.66 -16.25 9.24
N SER A 140 15.16 -17.49 9.38
CA SER A 140 14.75 -18.38 10.48
C SER A 140 14.96 -17.77 11.88
N ALA A 141 15.99 -16.92 12.06
CA ALA A 141 16.21 -16.22 13.32
C ALA A 141 15.08 -15.22 13.61
N ARG A 142 14.65 -14.47 12.59
CA ARG A 142 13.55 -13.51 12.68
C ARG A 142 12.20 -14.20 12.92
N ILE A 143 11.94 -15.34 12.28
CA ILE A 143 10.74 -16.16 12.54
C ILE A 143 10.69 -16.58 14.02
N LYS A 144 11.80 -17.14 14.53
CA LYS A 144 11.89 -17.57 15.94
C LYS A 144 11.72 -16.40 16.91
N TYR A 145 12.23 -15.22 16.56
CA TYR A 145 12.04 -14.01 17.36
C TYR A 145 10.56 -13.62 17.44
N ILE A 146 9.86 -13.54 16.30
CA ILE A 146 8.43 -13.18 16.26
C ILE A 146 7.56 -14.19 17.00
N GLN A 147 7.87 -15.50 16.87
CA GLN A 147 7.19 -16.55 17.62
C GLN A 147 7.48 -16.50 19.14
N GLY A 148 8.59 -15.89 19.53
CA GLY A 148 9.07 -15.85 20.91
C GLY A 148 8.19 -15.03 21.86
N PRO A 149 8.38 -15.16 23.18
CA PRO A 149 7.65 -14.40 24.19
C PRO A 149 8.09 -12.94 24.28
N ASP A 150 9.20 -12.58 23.63
CA ASP A 150 9.80 -11.24 23.66
C ASP A 150 9.33 -10.34 22.50
N TYR A 151 8.61 -10.87 21.51
CA TYR A 151 8.12 -10.08 20.39
C TYR A 151 7.00 -9.12 20.81
N ARG A 152 7.07 -7.89 20.31
CA ARG A 152 6.17 -6.78 20.60
C ARG A 152 5.87 -6.08 19.28
N TYR A 153 4.59 -5.94 18.93
CA TYR A 153 4.22 -5.28 17.67
C TYR A 153 4.72 -3.83 17.64
N PHE A 154 4.53 -3.09 18.75
CA PHE A 154 4.93 -1.69 18.80
C PHE A 154 6.46 -1.51 18.68
N ASP A 155 7.25 -2.24 19.46
CA ASP A 155 8.72 -2.15 19.38
C ASP A 155 9.23 -2.49 17.97
N ASP A 156 8.60 -3.44 17.30
CA ASP A 156 8.96 -3.81 15.94
C ASP A 156 8.62 -2.74 14.89
N THR A 157 7.53 -2.01 15.12
CA THR A 157 7.14 -0.85 14.31
C THR A 157 8.12 0.29 14.50
N VAL A 158 8.49 0.59 15.76
CA VAL A 158 9.50 1.61 16.08
C VAL A 158 10.86 1.20 15.49
N ALA A 159 11.23 -0.08 15.54
CA ALA A 159 12.47 -0.58 14.93
C ALA A 159 12.50 -0.40 13.40
N GLN A 160 11.38 -0.61 12.71
CA GLN A 160 11.26 -0.31 11.27
C GLN A 160 11.40 1.18 10.98
N TYR A 161 10.78 2.02 11.81
CA TYR A 161 10.89 3.47 11.70
C TYR A 161 12.33 3.95 11.91
N GLU A 162 13.03 3.46 12.93
CA GLU A 162 14.46 3.76 13.17
C GLU A 162 15.35 3.26 12.02
N TYR A 163 15.11 2.05 11.51
CA TYR A 163 15.80 1.54 10.34
C TYR A 163 15.65 2.46 9.12
N LEU A 164 14.44 2.97 8.89
CA LEU A 164 14.14 3.87 7.78
C LEU A 164 14.81 5.23 7.94
N LYS A 165 14.75 5.84 9.14
CA LYS A 165 15.46 7.09 9.46
C LYS A 165 16.96 6.96 9.25
N THR A 166 17.57 5.91 9.80
CA THR A 166 19.00 5.62 9.62
C THR A 166 19.35 5.45 8.15
N SER A 167 18.49 4.77 7.38
CA SER A 167 18.70 4.60 5.94
C SER A 167 18.62 5.93 5.18
N ALA A 168 17.70 6.83 5.57
CA ALA A 168 17.60 8.16 4.99
C ALA A 168 18.81 9.04 5.34
N GLU A 169 19.25 9.02 6.61
CA GLU A 169 20.43 9.75 7.09
C GLU A 169 21.70 9.34 6.34
N LEU A 170 21.96 8.04 6.18
CA LEU A 170 23.10 7.52 5.43
C LEU A 170 23.10 7.93 3.95
N SER A 171 21.91 8.14 3.38
CA SER A 171 21.73 8.45 1.97
C SER A 171 22.01 9.91 1.61
N SER A 172 22.07 10.79 2.62
CA SER A 172 22.09 12.25 2.52
C SER A 172 23.26 12.84 1.70
N HIS A 173 24.39 12.14 1.66
CA HIS A 173 25.65 12.58 1.00
C HIS A 173 25.90 11.88 -0.34
N SER A 174 24.87 11.34 -0.98
CA SER A 174 25.02 10.54 -2.19
C SER A 174 24.04 10.89 -3.30
N ASP A 175 24.27 10.34 -4.49
CA ASP A 175 23.31 10.39 -5.59
C ASP A 175 22.05 9.55 -5.30
N ARG A 176 22.13 8.58 -4.39
CA ARG A 176 21.03 7.70 -3.96
C ARG A 176 20.39 8.26 -2.70
N LYS A 177 19.68 9.37 -2.84
CA LYS A 177 19.09 10.08 -1.72
C LYS A 177 17.66 9.62 -1.44
N LEU A 178 17.40 9.24 -0.20
CA LEU A 178 16.06 9.06 0.39
C LEU A 178 15.79 10.25 1.31
N ILE A 179 14.64 10.89 1.15
CA ILE A 179 14.16 11.97 2.02
C ILE A 179 12.85 11.51 2.62
N LEU A 180 12.72 11.58 3.95
CA LEU A 180 11.45 11.35 4.63
C LEU A 180 10.76 12.70 4.83
N ALA A 181 9.54 12.81 4.35
CA ALA A 181 8.72 14.01 4.50
C ALA A 181 7.79 13.87 5.71
N SER A 182 7.54 14.98 6.41
CA SER A 182 6.57 15.06 7.52
C SER A 182 5.32 15.86 7.16
N ASN A 183 5.35 16.56 6.03
CA ASN A 183 4.29 17.40 5.50
C ASN A 183 4.50 17.65 4.00
N PHE A 184 3.51 18.24 3.31
CA PHE A 184 3.63 18.55 1.89
C PHE A 184 4.75 19.55 1.53
N SER A 185 5.04 20.55 2.39
CA SER A 185 6.12 21.52 2.13
C SER A 185 7.50 20.87 2.04
N ASP A 186 7.75 19.81 2.82
CA ASP A 186 8.97 19.01 2.72
C ASP A 186 9.07 18.33 1.35
N ILE A 187 7.94 17.80 0.84
CA ILE A 187 7.87 17.15 -0.47
C ILE A 187 8.17 18.15 -1.58
N GLU A 188 7.50 19.31 -1.58
CA GLU A 188 7.71 20.38 -2.55
C GLU A 188 9.18 20.84 -2.56
N THR A 189 9.74 21.12 -1.38
CA THR A 189 11.14 21.49 -1.21
C THR A 189 12.10 20.42 -1.74
N ALA A 190 11.81 19.14 -1.48
CA ALA A 190 12.65 18.03 -1.93
C ALA A 190 12.56 17.79 -3.45
N LEU A 191 11.38 17.99 -4.04
CA LEU A 191 11.18 17.89 -5.49
C LEU A 191 12.02 18.93 -6.23
N GLU A 192 12.03 20.17 -5.73
CA GLU A 192 12.80 21.30 -6.26
C GLU A 192 14.33 21.14 -6.06
N LYS A 193 14.76 20.89 -4.82
CA LYS A 193 16.19 20.94 -4.45
C LYS A 193 16.95 19.65 -4.75
N HIS A 194 16.25 18.52 -4.92
CA HIS A 194 16.89 17.20 -5.04
C HIS A 194 16.31 16.38 -6.20
N PRO A 195 16.55 16.76 -7.48
CA PRO A 195 15.87 16.24 -8.68
C PRO A 195 16.02 14.73 -8.96
N GLY A 196 16.78 13.98 -8.16
CA GLY A 196 16.93 12.53 -8.24
C GLY A 196 16.66 11.78 -6.92
N ALA A 197 16.19 12.47 -5.88
CA ALA A 197 15.84 11.86 -4.61
C ALA A 197 14.50 11.12 -4.71
N VAL A 198 14.40 10.02 -3.95
CA VAL A 198 13.13 9.39 -3.59
C VAL A 198 12.66 10.03 -2.29
N ILE A 199 11.40 10.44 -2.26
CA ILE A 199 10.74 11.15 -1.18
C ILE A 199 9.69 10.19 -0.63
N GLY A 200 9.89 9.73 0.60
CA GLY A 200 8.99 8.85 1.32
C GLY A 200 8.11 9.64 2.28
N PHE A 201 6.81 9.41 2.25
CA PHE A 201 5.91 9.72 3.37
C PHE A 201 5.40 8.40 3.95
N LEU A 202 5.03 8.37 5.22
CA LEU A 202 4.80 7.09 5.90
C LEU A 202 3.31 6.72 5.91
N SER A 203 3.05 5.42 5.78
CA SER A 203 1.78 4.79 6.14
C SER A 203 2.05 3.61 7.06
N ILE A 204 1.00 3.08 7.69
CA ILE A 204 1.05 1.84 8.45
C ILE A 204 -0.05 0.92 7.94
N GLU A 205 0.23 -0.36 7.78
CA GLU A 205 -0.78 -1.33 7.38
C GLU A 205 -1.07 -2.31 8.53
N GLY A 206 -2.28 -2.17 9.08
CA GLY A 206 -2.76 -2.95 10.23
C GLY A 206 -2.54 -2.26 11.57
N ALA A 207 -3.63 -1.89 12.26
CA ALA A 207 -3.55 -1.25 13.58
C ALA A 207 -3.05 -2.17 14.72
N ASN A 208 -2.82 -3.46 14.46
CA ASN A 208 -2.18 -4.36 15.43
C ASN A 208 -0.77 -3.87 15.84
N VAL A 209 -0.14 -3.02 15.03
CA VAL A 209 1.14 -2.37 15.34
C VAL A 209 1.18 -1.70 16.72
N PHE A 210 0.05 -1.21 17.22
CA PHE A 210 0.01 -0.43 18.45
C PHE A 210 0.02 -1.29 19.71
N TYR A 211 -0.13 -2.61 19.59
CA TYR A 211 -0.13 -3.47 20.77
C TYR A 211 1.26 -3.53 21.43
N PRO A 212 1.33 -3.41 22.76
CA PRO A 212 2.57 -3.58 23.52
C PRO A 212 2.90 -5.05 23.75
N THR A 213 2.22 -5.97 23.07
CA THR A 213 2.55 -7.40 23.04
C THR A 213 2.24 -7.97 21.67
N LYS A 214 2.62 -9.21 21.41
CA LYS A 214 2.18 -9.95 20.22
C LYS A 214 0.73 -10.44 20.32
N GLU A 215 0.14 -10.43 21.51
CA GLU A 215 -1.23 -10.89 21.75
C GLU A 215 -2.17 -9.70 21.69
N VAL A 216 -3.27 -9.87 20.96
CA VAL A 216 -4.37 -8.91 20.93
C VAL A 216 -5.14 -9.05 22.23
N ARG A 217 -5.07 -8.05 23.11
CA ARG A 217 -5.72 -8.05 24.42
C ARG A 217 -6.45 -6.75 24.65
N LYS A 218 -7.75 -6.82 24.90
CA LYS A 218 -8.59 -5.67 25.27
C LYS A 218 -8.04 -4.88 26.47
N ALA A 219 -7.41 -5.57 27.42
CA ALA A 219 -6.76 -4.93 28.58
C ALA A 219 -5.60 -3.97 28.21
N ASP A 220 -5.02 -4.09 27.01
CA ASP A 220 -3.92 -3.25 26.56
C ASP A 220 -4.38 -1.95 25.88
N ILE A 221 -5.69 -1.70 25.74
CA ILE A 221 -6.22 -0.54 25.00
C ILE A 221 -5.64 0.80 25.50
N GLY A 222 -5.45 0.96 26.82
CA GLY A 222 -4.85 2.18 27.38
C GLY A 222 -3.41 2.40 26.91
N GLN A 223 -2.63 1.35 26.68
CA GLN A 223 -1.28 1.45 26.13
C GLN A 223 -1.30 1.62 24.60
N VAL A 224 -2.26 0.99 23.90
CA VAL A 224 -2.50 1.21 22.46
C VAL A 224 -2.73 2.70 22.19
N LEU A 225 -3.61 3.35 22.94
CA LEU A 225 -3.91 4.78 22.76
C LEU A 225 -2.69 5.68 23.04
N LYS A 226 -1.84 5.33 24.01
CA LYS A 226 -0.56 6.01 24.27
C LYS A 226 0.45 5.80 23.15
N ASN A 227 0.47 4.61 22.56
CA ASN A 227 1.35 4.28 21.45
C ASN A 227 0.92 5.06 20.19
N ILE A 228 -0.38 5.23 19.93
CA ILE A 228 -0.88 6.12 18.87
C ILE A 228 -0.38 7.55 19.09
N GLU A 229 -0.49 8.07 20.31
CA GLU A 229 0.01 9.41 20.65
C GLU A 229 1.53 9.54 20.43
N THR A 230 2.29 8.49 20.75
CA THR A 230 3.73 8.46 20.48
C THR A 230 4.01 8.56 18.98
N VAL A 231 3.27 7.82 18.15
CA VAL A 231 3.42 7.82 16.69
C VAL A 231 3.03 9.16 16.06
N LYS A 232 1.97 9.80 16.55
CA LYS A 232 1.57 11.15 16.11
C LYS A 232 2.64 12.21 16.37
N ASN A 233 3.52 11.98 17.34
CA ASN A 233 4.62 12.86 17.73
C ASN A 233 5.98 12.42 17.19
N TRP A 234 6.04 11.44 16.28
CA TRP A 234 7.27 11.12 15.57
C TRP A 234 7.75 12.30 14.71
N GLU A 235 9.06 12.35 14.44
CA GLU A 235 9.67 13.35 13.55
C GLU A 235 9.03 13.32 12.16
N HIS A 236 8.71 12.13 11.67
CA HIS A 236 7.96 11.87 10.44
C HIS A 236 6.74 10.99 10.80
N PRO A 237 5.60 11.58 11.19
CA PRO A 237 4.41 10.81 11.52
C PRO A 237 3.78 10.22 10.24
N PRO A 238 3.13 9.06 10.31
CA PRO A 238 2.41 8.51 9.16
C PRO A 238 1.21 9.37 8.80
N LEU A 239 0.95 9.52 7.50
CA LEU A 239 -0.25 10.16 6.97
C LEU A 239 -1.50 9.34 7.26
N MET A 240 -1.39 8.01 7.13
CA MET A 240 -2.53 7.10 7.20
C MET A 240 -2.18 5.74 7.82
N ILE A 241 -3.21 5.06 8.31
CA ILE A 241 -3.13 3.67 8.78
C ILE A 241 -4.36 2.86 8.38
N SER A 242 -4.15 1.61 7.97
CA SER A 242 -5.26 0.66 7.80
C SER A 242 -5.69 0.06 9.15
N PRO A 243 -6.97 0.18 9.56
CA PRO A 243 -7.42 -0.29 10.87
C PRO A 243 -7.48 -1.81 10.95
N ALA A 244 -7.52 -2.51 9.80
CA ALA A 244 -7.42 -3.96 9.66
C ALA A 244 -6.31 -4.32 8.66
N HIS A 245 -5.93 -5.60 8.66
CA HIS A 245 -5.04 -6.18 7.65
C HIS A 245 -5.46 -7.64 7.38
N HIS A 246 -4.55 -8.61 7.47
CA HIS A 246 -4.85 -9.99 7.14
C HIS A 246 -5.46 -10.78 8.31
N PHE A 247 -5.25 -10.38 9.56
CA PHE A 247 -5.83 -11.09 10.70
C PHE A 247 -6.54 -10.16 11.68
N TYR A 248 -7.48 -10.73 12.41
CA TYR A 248 -8.23 -9.99 13.42
C TYR A 248 -7.35 -9.43 14.53
N ASN A 249 -7.43 -8.12 14.71
CA ASN A 249 -6.62 -7.34 15.64
C ASN A 249 -7.40 -6.79 16.83
N GLY A 250 -8.67 -7.17 17.00
CA GLY A 250 -9.50 -6.71 18.11
C GLY A 250 -10.24 -5.40 17.89
N PHE A 251 -10.08 -4.74 16.73
CA PHE A 251 -10.64 -3.41 16.48
C PHE A 251 -11.81 -3.42 15.49
N VAL A 252 -11.66 -4.10 14.36
CA VAL A 252 -12.64 -4.08 13.26
C VAL A 252 -12.66 -5.42 12.52
N SER A 253 -13.81 -5.75 11.93
CA SER A 253 -13.97 -6.88 11.02
C SER A 253 -13.13 -6.65 9.76
N HIS A 254 -12.52 -7.72 9.26
CA HIS A 254 -11.64 -7.64 8.09
C HIS A 254 -12.11 -8.54 6.94
N GLU A 255 -11.60 -8.25 5.75
CA GLU A 255 -11.86 -9.00 4.53
C GLU A 255 -10.97 -10.23 4.42
N GLU A 256 -11.44 -11.19 3.60
CA GLU A 256 -10.61 -12.27 3.14
C GLU A 256 -9.58 -11.73 2.11
N SER A 257 -8.30 -11.76 2.49
CA SER A 257 -7.21 -11.16 1.71
C SER A 257 -6.24 -12.18 1.09
N LEU A 258 -6.10 -13.36 1.67
CA LEU A 258 -5.12 -14.34 1.19
C LEU A 258 -5.73 -15.25 0.13
N VAL A 259 -5.05 -15.38 -1.00
CA VAL A 259 -5.45 -16.34 -2.04
C VAL A 259 -5.45 -17.76 -1.51
N LYS A 260 -6.41 -18.59 -1.97
CA LYS A 260 -6.61 -19.98 -1.53
C LYS A 260 -5.33 -20.79 -1.44
N MET A 261 -4.42 -20.64 -2.41
CA MET A 261 -3.15 -21.34 -2.41
C MET A 261 -2.26 -20.97 -1.22
N VAL A 262 -2.17 -19.69 -0.84
CA VAL A 262 -1.38 -19.25 0.33
C VAL A 262 -1.98 -19.83 1.61
N LYS A 263 -3.32 -19.81 1.74
CA LYS A 263 -4.04 -20.44 2.86
C LYS A 263 -3.78 -21.94 2.95
N CYS A 264 -3.98 -22.66 1.85
CA CYS A 264 -3.84 -24.12 1.82
C CYS A 264 -2.40 -24.56 2.05
N LEU A 265 -1.43 -23.91 1.41
CA LEU A 265 -0.02 -24.27 1.58
C LEU A 265 0.42 -23.90 3.01
N GLY A 266 0.19 -22.65 3.44
CA GLY A 266 0.60 -22.14 4.77
C GLY A 266 -0.20 -22.69 5.94
N ASN A 267 -1.32 -23.37 5.68
CA ASN A 267 -2.31 -23.75 6.69
C ASN A 267 -2.67 -22.57 7.62
N ILE A 268 -2.86 -21.41 6.99
CA ILE A 268 -3.15 -20.13 7.61
C ILE A 268 -4.66 -20.00 7.77
N ASP A 269 -5.08 -19.64 8.98
CA ASP A 269 -6.49 -19.42 9.32
C ASP A 269 -6.76 -17.93 9.50
N GLN A 270 -7.64 -17.39 8.66
CA GLN A 270 -8.11 -15.99 8.71
C GLN A 270 -9.54 -15.90 9.23
N SER A 271 -10.17 -16.99 9.68
CA SER A 271 -11.62 -17.02 9.94
C SER A 271 -12.06 -16.09 11.08
N LYS A 272 -11.25 -15.96 12.14
CA LYS A 272 -11.57 -15.12 13.29
C LYS A 272 -11.71 -13.68 12.86
N GLY A 273 -12.85 -13.04 13.12
CA GLY A 273 -13.08 -11.62 12.84
C GLY A 273 -13.09 -11.28 11.34
N CYS A 274 -13.13 -12.28 10.45
CA CYS A 274 -13.23 -12.08 9.02
C CYS A 274 -14.70 -12.10 8.62
N ASN A 275 -15.17 -10.99 8.07
CA ASN A 275 -16.56 -10.84 7.65
C ASN A 275 -17.58 -11.16 8.77
N GLU A 276 -17.23 -10.85 10.02
CA GLU A 276 -17.97 -11.20 11.24
C GLU A 276 -18.53 -9.94 11.91
N GLU A 277 -19.75 -10.01 12.44
CA GLU A 277 -20.27 -8.97 13.35
C GLU A 277 -19.57 -9.09 14.70
N LEU A 278 -18.97 -8.01 15.18
CA LEU A 278 -18.08 -8.00 16.35
C LEU A 278 -18.68 -7.34 17.58
N SER A 279 -19.84 -6.68 17.42
CA SER A 279 -20.29 -5.65 18.34
C SER A 279 -21.81 -5.49 18.31
N ASP A 280 -22.40 -5.25 19.48
CA ASP A 280 -23.81 -4.88 19.66
C ASP A 280 -23.99 -3.35 19.82
N ILE A 281 -22.98 -2.55 19.48
CA ILE A 281 -23.07 -1.08 19.54
C ILE A 281 -24.05 -0.61 18.47
N GLN A 282 -25.05 0.18 18.86
CA GLN A 282 -26.01 0.73 17.91
C GLN A 282 -25.28 1.58 16.86
N GLY A 283 -25.46 1.24 15.58
CA GLY A 283 -24.77 1.90 14.45
C GLY A 283 -23.37 1.37 14.14
N PHE A 284 -22.81 0.46 14.96
CA PHE A 284 -21.50 -0.14 14.75
C PHE A 284 -21.50 -1.63 15.10
N GLN A 285 -21.76 -2.47 14.11
CA GLN A 285 -21.73 -3.92 14.20
C GLN A 285 -20.35 -4.50 13.86
N PHE A 286 -19.57 -3.82 13.00
CA PHE A 286 -18.29 -4.33 12.51
C PHE A 286 -17.07 -3.71 13.21
N TYR A 287 -17.27 -2.68 14.02
CA TYR A 287 -16.24 -2.11 14.90
C TYR A 287 -16.48 -2.50 16.35
N THR A 288 -15.42 -2.89 17.06
CA THR A 288 -15.49 -3.04 18.52
C THR A 288 -15.44 -1.68 19.20
N LYS A 289 -15.85 -1.63 20.49
CA LYS A 289 -15.66 -0.43 21.32
C LYS A 289 -14.21 0.06 21.31
N GLU A 290 -13.26 -0.86 21.42
CA GLU A 290 -11.83 -0.56 21.38
C GLU A 290 -11.41 -0.01 20.00
N GLY A 291 -11.98 -0.54 18.92
CA GLY A 291 -11.76 -0.05 17.56
C GLY A 291 -12.21 1.40 17.41
N LEU A 292 -13.40 1.75 17.90
CA LEU A 292 -13.89 3.13 17.86
C LEU A 292 -12.96 4.09 18.65
N GLN A 293 -12.49 3.68 19.83
CA GLN A 293 -11.51 4.48 20.58
C GLN A 293 -10.19 4.70 19.82
N VAL A 294 -9.76 3.71 19.04
CA VAL A 294 -8.58 3.82 18.17
C VAL A 294 -8.85 4.81 17.04
N ILE A 295 -9.99 4.71 16.35
CA ILE A 295 -10.39 5.64 15.27
C ILE A 295 -10.44 7.08 15.81
N ASP A 296 -11.10 7.31 16.95
CA ASP A 296 -11.17 8.63 17.58
C ASP A 296 -9.78 9.21 17.86
N LYS A 297 -8.86 8.40 18.43
CA LYS A 297 -7.50 8.88 18.76
C LYS A 297 -6.64 9.14 17.52
N LEU A 298 -6.85 8.38 16.44
CA LEU A 298 -6.19 8.61 15.14
C LEU A 298 -6.67 9.92 14.50
N LEU A 299 -7.98 10.16 14.52
CA LEU A 299 -8.61 11.31 13.88
C LEU A 299 -8.54 12.62 14.69
N ASP A 300 -8.36 12.51 16.01
CA ASP A 300 -8.14 13.62 16.92
C ASP A 300 -6.97 14.51 16.46
N THR A 301 -7.05 15.82 16.70
CA THR A 301 -6.01 16.80 16.37
C THR A 301 -5.46 17.53 17.59
N SER A 302 -5.90 17.17 18.80
CA SER A 302 -5.42 17.80 20.04
C SER A 302 -3.96 17.45 20.38
N SER A 303 -3.48 16.27 19.96
CA SER A 303 -2.13 15.77 20.28
C SER A 303 -1.34 15.38 19.02
N GLY A 304 -1.18 16.33 18.09
CA GLY A 304 -0.45 16.15 16.83
C GLY A 304 -1.37 16.07 15.60
N LYS A 305 -0.78 15.78 14.43
CA LYS A 305 -1.55 15.66 13.19
C LYS A 305 -2.51 14.46 13.25
N ARG A 306 -3.65 14.60 12.59
CA ARG A 306 -4.56 13.50 12.27
C ARG A 306 -3.80 12.43 11.49
N ILE A 307 -4.01 11.16 11.83
CA ILE A 307 -3.63 10.02 11.01
C ILE A 307 -4.91 9.51 10.35
N LEU A 308 -4.97 9.55 9.01
CA LEU A 308 -6.13 9.13 8.23
C LEU A 308 -6.35 7.63 8.34
N VAL A 309 -7.61 7.20 8.16
CA VAL A 309 -7.98 5.79 8.16
C VAL A 309 -8.03 5.30 6.71
N ASP A 310 -7.14 4.37 6.37
CA ASP A 310 -7.12 3.68 5.08
C ASP A 310 -8.00 2.42 5.15
N LEU A 311 -9.07 2.36 4.36
CA LEU A 311 -10.10 1.33 4.53
C LEU A 311 -9.80 0.00 3.82
N LYS A 312 -8.65 -0.11 3.15
CA LYS A 312 -8.18 -1.38 2.62
C LYS A 312 -8.11 -2.44 3.74
N HIS A 313 -8.47 -3.68 3.39
CA HIS A 313 -8.67 -4.86 4.26
C HIS A 313 -9.84 -4.79 5.25
N THR A 314 -10.47 -3.64 5.47
CA THR A 314 -11.66 -3.56 6.32
C THR A 314 -12.84 -4.24 5.63
N ASP A 315 -13.67 -4.98 6.37
CA ASP A 315 -14.95 -5.54 5.89
C ASP A 315 -15.78 -4.45 5.20
N TYR A 316 -16.27 -4.70 3.98
CA TYR A 316 -17.03 -3.71 3.21
C TYR A 316 -18.24 -3.13 3.98
N ARG A 317 -18.83 -3.89 4.90
CA ARG A 317 -19.93 -3.40 5.77
C ARG A 317 -19.40 -2.46 6.84
N GLY A 318 -18.24 -2.76 7.42
CA GLY A 318 -17.54 -1.83 8.32
C GLY A 318 -17.11 -0.55 7.60
N ARG A 319 -16.67 -0.62 6.33
CA ARG A 319 -16.37 0.59 5.54
C ARG A 319 -17.59 1.52 5.46
N LYS A 320 -18.78 0.95 5.25
CA LYS A 320 -20.03 1.69 5.23
C LYS A 320 -20.32 2.38 6.57
N GLU A 321 -20.14 1.68 7.70
CA GLU A 321 -20.27 2.28 9.04
C GLU A 321 -19.28 3.43 9.24
N TYR A 322 -18.06 3.31 8.71
CA TYR A 322 -17.09 4.40 8.75
C TYR A 322 -17.52 5.62 7.91
N TYR A 323 -18.16 5.41 6.74
CA TYR A 323 -18.70 6.50 5.92
C TYR A 323 -19.79 7.28 6.65
N GLU A 324 -20.71 6.57 7.30
CA GLU A 324 -21.76 7.18 8.12
C GLU A 324 -21.14 7.94 9.31
N PHE A 325 -20.13 7.34 9.97
CA PHE A 325 -19.40 7.98 11.06
C PHE A 325 -18.74 9.30 10.65
N ILE A 326 -18.03 9.36 9.52
CA ILE A 326 -17.36 10.59 9.07
C ILE A 326 -18.35 11.65 8.58
N GLU A 327 -19.49 11.23 8.03
CA GLU A 327 -20.57 12.14 7.66
C GLU A 327 -21.15 12.80 8.92
N ASP A 328 -21.51 12.01 9.91
CA ASP A 328 -22.16 12.48 11.14
C ASP A 328 -21.25 13.32 12.04
N ASN A 329 -19.97 12.93 12.16
CA ASN A 329 -19.06 13.52 13.16
C ASN A 329 -18.10 14.56 12.57
N TYR A 330 -17.87 14.52 11.25
CA TYR A 330 -16.90 15.39 10.60
C TYR A 330 -17.46 16.09 9.37
N ASN A 331 -18.77 15.98 9.08
CA ASN A 331 -19.41 16.61 7.92
C ASN A 331 -18.62 16.31 6.61
N ASN A 332 -18.10 15.09 6.48
CA ASN A 332 -17.27 14.64 5.36
C ASN A 332 -15.94 15.42 5.14
N GLU A 333 -15.44 16.16 6.13
CA GLU A 333 -14.14 16.86 6.06
C GLU A 333 -12.93 15.91 6.17
N VAL A 334 -13.12 14.70 6.70
CA VAL A 334 -12.10 13.65 6.73
C VAL A 334 -12.14 12.88 5.41
N PRO A 335 -11.06 12.82 4.62
CA PRO A 335 -11.05 12.07 3.37
C PRO A 335 -11.16 10.57 3.63
N VAL A 336 -11.96 9.88 2.80
CA VAL A 336 -11.95 8.42 2.70
C VAL A 336 -10.79 7.99 1.81
N VAL A 337 -10.01 7.02 2.27
CA VAL A 337 -8.80 6.59 1.59
C VAL A 337 -8.80 5.10 1.36
N PHE A 338 -8.36 4.69 0.17
CA PHE A 338 -7.91 3.34 -0.13
C PHE A 338 -6.51 3.42 -0.71
N SER A 339 -5.51 3.06 0.08
CA SER A 339 -4.10 3.16 -0.33
C SER A 339 -3.76 2.26 -1.52
N HIS A 340 -4.39 1.08 -1.59
CA HIS A 340 -4.24 0.11 -2.67
C HIS A 340 -5.51 -0.76 -2.83
N ALA A 341 -6.25 -0.61 -3.92
CA ALA A 341 -7.44 -1.41 -4.22
C ALA A 341 -7.67 -1.61 -5.72
N ALA A 342 -8.45 -2.62 -6.09
CA ALA A 342 -8.99 -2.81 -7.44
C ALA A 342 -10.52 -2.69 -7.42
N VAL A 343 -11.16 -2.85 -8.58
CA VAL A 343 -12.63 -2.80 -8.73
C VAL A 343 -13.24 -4.18 -8.45
N GLY A 344 -14.22 -4.22 -7.54
CA GLY A 344 -14.86 -5.42 -7.00
C GLY A 344 -16.31 -5.63 -7.44
N VAL A 345 -16.76 -4.93 -8.48
CA VAL A 345 -18.15 -4.99 -8.93
C VAL A 345 -18.37 -6.05 -10.00
N ALA A 346 -19.59 -6.60 -10.04
CA ALA A 346 -20.05 -7.39 -11.18
C ALA A 346 -20.53 -6.46 -12.29
N THR A 347 -19.94 -6.58 -13.48
CA THR A 347 -20.39 -5.89 -14.70
C THR A 347 -20.80 -6.90 -15.77
N ASP A 348 -21.47 -6.42 -16.83
CA ASP A 348 -21.89 -7.25 -17.96
C ASP A 348 -20.71 -7.89 -18.70
N GLU A 349 -19.58 -7.20 -18.80
CA GLU A 349 -18.33 -7.73 -19.34
C GLU A 349 -17.76 -8.84 -18.44
N GLY A 350 -18.00 -8.73 -17.13
CA GLY A 350 -17.63 -9.73 -16.14
C GLY A 350 -16.13 -9.90 -15.94
N TRP A 351 -15.32 -8.92 -16.37
CA TRP A 351 -13.86 -8.98 -16.37
C TRP A 351 -13.19 -8.54 -15.06
N PHE A 352 -13.90 -7.88 -14.13
CA PHE A 352 -13.41 -7.55 -12.79
C PHE A 352 -13.54 -8.73 -11.83
N ASN A 353 -12.68 -8.77 -10.81
CA ASN A 353 -12.75 -9.78 -9.77
C ASN A 353 -13.63 -9.29 -8.60
N PRO A 354 -14.82 -9.89 -8.37
CA PRO A 354 -15.80 -9.39 -7.42
C PRO A 354 -15.49 -9.84 -5.98
N TRP A 355 -14.22 -9.80 -5.58
CA TRP A 355 -13.83 -10.02 -4.20
C TRP A 355 -14.16 -8.77 -3.39
N THR A 356 -14.72 -8.94 -2.19
CA THR A 356 -15.18 -7.84 -1.32
C THR A 356 -14.03 -7.00 -0.73
N ILE A 357 -12.80 -7.50 -0.78
CA ILE A 357 -11.59 -6.71 -0.53
C ILE A 357 -11.37 -5.59 -1.56
N ASN A 358 -11.97 -5.69 -2.75
CA ASN A 358 -11.95 -4.66 -3.78
C ASN A 358 -13.10 -3.64 -3.56
N LEU A 359 -13.05 -2.55 -4.33
CA LEU A 359 -14.01 -1.46 -4.25
C LEU A 359 -15.38 -1.84 -4.79
N ASN A 360 -16.42 -1.51 -4.04
CA ASN A 360 -17.79 -1.44 -4.53
C ASN A 360 -18.16 0.01 -4.91
N ASN A 361 -19.40 0.26 -5.36
CA ASN A 361 -19.84 1.60 -5.76
C ASN A 361 -19.99 2.58 -4.57
N ASP A 362 -20.34 2.09 -3.38
CA ASP A 362 -20.42 2.91 -2.18
C ASP A 362 -19.03 3.38 -1.76
N ASP A 363 -18.01 2.51 -1.87
CA ASP A 363 -16.61 2.86 -1.62
C ASP A 363 -16.15 3.99 -2.58
N ILE A 364 -16.44 3.85 -3.88
CA ILE A 364 -16.09 4.86 -4.89
C ILE A 364 -16.80 6.19 -4.60
N ARG A 365 -18.10 6.14 -4.26
CA ARG A 365 -18.89 7.32 -3.91
C ARG A 365 -18.34 8.01 -2.66
N ALA A 366 -17.99 7.26 -1.62
CA ALA A 366 -17.47 7.82 -0.37
C ALA A 366 -16.11 8.51 -0.58
N VAL A 367 -15.21 7.91 -1.36
CA VAL A 367 -13.96 8.54 -1.77
C VAL A 367 -14.24 9.84 -2.54
N TRP A 368 -15.11 9.79 -3.54
CA TRP A 368 -15.44 10.96 -4.36
C TRP A 368 -16.02 12.10 -3.51
N LYS A 369 -17.04 11.80 -2.68
CA LYS A 369 -17.76 12.77 -1.84
C LYS A 369 -16.84 13.50 -0.86
N THR A 370 -15.84 12.80 -0.31
CA THR A 370 -14.90 13.33 0.69
C THR A 370 -13.62 13.93 0.07
N SER A 371 -13.53 14.01 -1.27
CA SER A 371 -12.28 14.36 -1.98
C SER A 371 -11.09 13.48 -1.59
N GLY A 372 -11.36 12.20 -1.36
CA GLY A 372 -10.39 11.18 -0.99
C GLY A 372 -9.51 10.70 -2.14
N LEU A 373 -8.76 9.61 -1.91
CA LEU A 373 -7.88 9.03 -2.92
C LEU A 373 -7.96 7.49 -2.94
N ILE A 374 -8.02 6.94 -4.15
CA ILE A 374 -7.88 5.52 -4.46
C ILE A 374 -6.53 5.28 -5.14
N GLY A 375 -5.65 4.53 -4.50
CA GLY A 375 -4.51 3.92 -5.17
C GLY A 375 -4.92 2.64 -5.88
N LEU A 376 -4.75 2.58 -7.21
CA LEU A 376 -5.00 1.36 -7.98
C LEU A 376 -3.90 0.34 -7.73
N GLU A 377 -4.29 -0.82 -7.19
CA GLU A 377 -3.40 -1.95 -6.93
C GLU A 377 -2.96 -2.63 -8.21
N LEU A 378 -1.69 -3.04 -8.28
CA LEU A 378 -1.10 -3.67 -9.47
C LEU A 378 -1.06 -5.20 -9.38
N ASP A 379 -1.81 -5.81 -8.46
CA ASP A 379 -2.00 -7.26 -8.42
C ASP A 379 -2.95 -7.73 -9.52
N GLN A 380 -2.44 -8.55 -10.43
CA GLN A 380 -3.23 -9.06 -11.56
C GLN A 380 -4.42 -9.94 -11.13
N ARG A 381 -4.37 -10.52 -9.94
CA ARG A 381 -5.43 -11.35 -9.36
C ARG A 381 -6.59 -10.46 -8.91
N LEU A 382 -6.30 -9.35 -8.22
CA LEU A 382 -7.34 -8.40 -7.80
C LEU A 382 -7.93 -7.64 -8.99
N LEU A 383 -7.10 -7.27 -9.97
CA LEU A 383 -7.55 -6.63 -11.21
C LEU A 383 -8.34 -7.55 -12.16
N GLY A 384 -8.43 -8.86 -11.86
CA GLY A 384 -9.28 -9.79 -12.61
C GLY A 384 -8.65 -10.36 -13.88
N PHE A 385 -7.33 -10.53 -13.95
CA PHE A 385 -6.61 -11.05 -15.12
C PHE A 385 -7.24 -12.30 -15.75
N ASP A 386 -7.55 -13.33 -14.95
CA ASP A 386 -8.15 -14.56 -15.47
C ASP A 386 -9.55 -14.35 -16.04
N ARG A 387 -10.31 -13.41 -15.47
CA ARG A 387 -11.64 -13.04 -15.94
C ARG A 387 -11.54 -12.22 -17.22
N TYR A 388 -10.60 -11.29 -17.30
CA TYR A 388 -10.33 -10.54 -18.51
C TYR A 388 -9.89 -11.43 -19.68
N VAL A 389 -9.00 -12.39 -19.43
CA VAL A 389 -8.62 -13.41 -20.43
C VAL A 389 -9.83 -14.23 -20.90
N LYS A 390 -10.72 -14.64 -19.98
CA LYS A 390 -11.95 -15.37 -20.32
C LYS A 390 -12.89 -14.51 -21.17
N TYR A 391 -13.05 -13.22 -20.83
CA TYR A 391 -13.82 -12.26 -21.61
C TYR A 391 -13.27 -12.15 -23.04
N CYS A 392 -11.96 -11.94 -23.21
CA CYS A 392 -11.35 -11.86 -24.54
C CYS A 392 -11.57 -13.14 -25.35
N ARG A 393 -11.42 -14.32 -24.73
CA ARG A 393 -11.69 -15.61 -25.39
C ARG A 393 -13.14 -15.74 -25.82
N LYS A 394 -14.11 -15.37 -24.97
CA LYS A 394 -15.55 -15.41 -25.29
C LYS A 394 -15.90 -14.51 -26.49
N ASN A 395 -15.18 -13.39 -26.64
CA ASN A 395 -15.38 -12.42 -27.70
C ASN A 395 -14.43 -12.59 -28.91
N ASN A 396 -13.75 -13.74 -29.04
CA ASN A 396 -12.80 -14.02 -30.13
C ASN A 396 -11.64 -13.01 -30.26
N ILE A 397 -11.29 -12.31 -29.18
CA ILE A 397 -10.16 -11.38 -29.12
C ILE A 397 -8.89 -12.18 -28.85
N LYS A 398 -7.94 -12.17 -29.79
CA LYS A 398 -6.63 -12.82 -29.63
C LYS A 398 -5.75 -11.99 -28.71
N VAL A 399 -5.32 -12.59 -27.60
CA VAL A 399 -4.48 -11.93 -26.61
C VAL A 399 -3.19 -12.69 -26.35
N ARG A 400 -2.10 -11.96 -26.18
CA ARG A 400 -0.84 -12.50 -25.68
C ARG A 400 -0.74 -12.13 -24.20
N LYS A 401 -0.90 -13.12 -23.32
CA LYS A 401 -0.91 -12.93 -21.84
C LYS A 401 0.30 -12.19 -21.28
N THR A 402 1.45 -12.29 -21.93
CA THR A 402 2.71 -11.62 -21.53
C THR A 402 2.91 -10.25 -22.16
N ASP A 403 1.95 -9.77 -22.96
CA ASP A 403 2.04 -8.48 -23.63
C ASP A 403 1.79 -7.34 -22.63
N PRO A 404 2.74 -6.40 -22.44
CA PRO A 404 2.55 -5.30 -21.50
C PRO A 404 1.34 -4.42 -21.84
N GLY A 405 1.06 -4.17 -23.14
CA GLY A 405 -0.10 -3.41 -23.57
C GLY A 405 -1.40 -4.05 -23.11
N PHE A 406 -1.58 -5.35 -23.41
CA PHE A 406 -2.72 -6.13 -22.92
C PHE A 406 -2.89 -6.06 -21.40
N ASN A 407 -1.79 -6.10 -20.63
CA ASN A 407 -1.88 -6.08 -19.17
C ASN A 407 -2.16 -4.68 -18.62
N ALA A 408 -1.67 -3.62 -19.25
CA ALA A 408 -2.02 -2.24 -18.89
C ALA A 408 -3.51 -1.94 -19.09
N ALA A 409 -4.20 -2.68 -19.96
CA ALA A 409 -5.66 -2.57 -20.13
C ALA A 409 -6.41 -2.80 -18.81
N MET A 410 -5.92 -3.67 -17.92
CA MET A 410 -6.62 -3.95 -16.65
C MET A 410 -6.62 -2.72 -15.72
N VAL A 411 -5.48 -2.03 -15.64
CA VAL A 411 -5.35 -0.77 -14.89
C VAL A 411 -6.22 0.31 -15.51
N TRP A 412 -6.19 0.41 -16.85
CA TRP A 412 -7.04 1.34 -17.59
C TRP A 412 -8.54 1.08 -17.36
N ASN A 413 -8.98 -0.17 -17.43
CA ASN A 413 -10.38 -0.55 -17.26
C ASN A 413 -10.87 -0.24 -15.84
N ALA A 414 -10.04 -0.50 -14.82
CA ALA A 414 -10.34 -0.14 -13.43
C ALA A 414 -10.47 1.38 -13.26
N ALA A 415 -9.50 2.15 -13.77
CA ALA A 415 -9.53 3.61 -13.71
C ALA A 415 -10.75 4.19 -14.46
N ARG A 416 -11.02 3.71 -15.68
CA ARG A 416 -12.18 4.12 -16.49
C ARG A 416 -13.49 3.81 -15.78
N PHE A 417 -13.62 2.64 -15.14
CA PHE A 417 -14.83 2.28 -14.41
C PHE A 417 -15.07 3.23 -13.23
N ILE A 418 -14.05 3.50 -12.42
CA ILE A 418 -14.15 4.43 -11.29
C ILE A 418 -14.52 5.83 -11.79
N ALA A 419 -13.82 6.32 -12.82
CA ALA A 419 -14.12 7.62 -13.40
C ALA A 419 -15.53 7.69 -13.99
N GLN A 420 -16.04 6.61 -14.60
CA GLN A 420 -17.42 6.54 -15.07
C GLN A 420 -18.43 6.72 -13.93
N GLN A 421 -18.21 6.07 -12.78
CA GLN A 421 -19.08 6.27 -11.60
C GLN A 421 -19.01 7.72 -11.11
N CYS A 422 -17.81 8.28 -10.99
CA CYS A 422 -17.61 9.67 -10.60
C CYS A 422 -18.28 10.65 -11.57
N ALA A 423 -18.28 10.39 -12.89
CA ALA A 423 -18.97 11.22 -13.87
C ALA A 423 -20.49 11.23 -13.66
N HIS A 424 -21.09 10.10 -13.27
CA HIS A 424 -22.50 10.05 -12.88
C HIS A 424 -22.76 10.87 -11.61
N PHE A 425 -21.91 10.74 -10.58
CA PHE A 425 -22.05 11.52 -9.35
C PHE A 425 -21.94 13.02 -9.59
N ILE A 426 -20.97 13.46 -10.41
CA ILE A 426 -20.79 14.87 -10.79
C ILE A 426 -22.03 15.40 -11.55
N HIS A 427 -22.67 14.56 -12.36
CA HIS A 427 -23.86 14.95 -13.11
C HIS A 427 -25.12 15.08 -12.23
N GLU A 428 -25.21 14.30 -11.16
CA GLU A 428 -26.35 14.27 -10.25
C GLU A 428 -26.27 15.34 -9.15
N GLU A 429 -25.06 15.79 -8.79
CA GLU A 429 -24.80 16.66 -7.64
C GLU A 429 -24.72 18.14 -8.05
N ALA A 430 -25.36 19.02 -7.27
CA ALA A 430 -25.42 20.45 -7.59
C ALA A 430 -24.07 21.16 -7.39
N GLU A 431 -23.32 20.75 -6.36
CA GLU A 431 -22.02 21.32 -5.99
C GLU A 431 -21.00 20.19 -5.82
N PRO A 432 -20.52 19.59 -6.93
CA PRO A 432 -19.59 18.48 -6.86
C PRO A 432 -18.22 18.96 -6.33
N PRO A 433 -17.51 18.16 -5.51
CA PRO A 433 -16.19 18.52 -4.97
C PRO A 433 -15.12 18.71 -6.06
N SER A 434 -15.36 18.17 -7.25
CA SER A 434 -14.51 18.33 -8.42
C SER A 434 -15.31 18.09 -9.69
N THR A 435 -15.03 18.85 -10.75
CA THR A 435 -15.61 18.64 -12.08
C THR A 435 -14.81 17.64 -12.93
N ASN A 436 -13.69 17.13 -12.41
CA ASN A 436 -12.88 16.10 -13.07
C ASN A 436 -13.24 14.73 -12.49
N ALA A 437 -13.84 13.86 -13.30
CA ALA A 437 -14.25 12.52 -12.90
C ALA A 437 -13.07 11.61 -12.49
N TRP A 438 -11.84 11.96 -12.89
CA TRP A 438 -10.65 11.17 -12.64
C TRP A 438 -9.85 11.62 -11.39
N HIS A 439 -10.30 12.66 -10.68
CA HIS A 439 -9.47 13.38 -9.69
C HIS A 439 -9.07 12.56 -8.46
N CYS A 440 -9.81 11.50 -8.12
CA CYS A 440 -9.57 10.69 -6.92
C CYS A 440 -8.82 9.37 -7.22
N ILE A 441 -8.20 9.25 -8.39
CA ILE A 441 -7.53 8.02 -8.84
C ILE A 441 -6.01 8.23 -8.89
N SER A 442 -5.25 7.36 -8.24
CA SER A 442 -3.79 7.28 -8.36
C SER A 442 -3.33 5.82 -8.54
N ILE A 443 -2.02 5.57 -8.61
CA ILE A 443 -1.44 4.23 -8.43
C ILE A 443 -1.13 4.02 -6.95
N GLY A 444 -1.42 2.82 -6.44
CA GLY A 444 -0.98 2.33 -5.13
C GLY A 444 -0.55 0.89 -5.31
N SER A 445 0.69 0.67 -5.71
CA SER A 445 1.07 -0.58 -6.41
C SER A 445 1.02 -1.82 -5.54
N ASP A 446 1.19 -1.64 -4.23
CA ASP A 446 1.35 -2.72 -3.24
C ASP A 446 2.58 -3.61 -3.53
N PHE A 447 3.59 -3.03 -4.19
CA PHE A 447 4.83 -3.74 -4.47
C PHE A 447 5.53 -4.19 -3.18
N ASP A 448 5.97 -5.45 -3.18
CA ASP A 448 6.48 -6.21 -2.03
C ASP A 448 5.42 -6.66 -0.98
N GLY A 449 4.14 -6.28 -1.11
CA GLY A 449 3.01 -6.65 -0.23
C GLY A 449 2.37 -8.02 -0.53
N LEU A 450 3.15 -9.04 -0.90
CA LEU A 450 2.63 -10.37 -1.30
C LEU A 450 1.69 -10.34 -2.52
N ILE A 451 1.97 -9.44 -3.47
CA ILE A 451 1.24 -9.35 -4.74
C ILE A 451 1.82 -10.20 -5.86
N ASN A 452 0.98 -10.51 -6.84
CA ASN A 452 1.38 -10.98 -8.16
C ASN A 452 1.23 -9.84 -9.19
N PRO A 453 2.30 -9.09 -9.49
CA PRO A 453 2.21 -7.87 -10.27
C PRO A 453 1.73 -8.16 -11.70
N ILE A 454 1.03 -7.21 -12.31
CA ILE A 454 0.64 -7.28 -13.73
C ILE A 454 1.84 -7.55 -14.64
N ASN A 455 1.66 -8.42 -15.64
CA ASN A 455 2.77 -8.85 -16.48
C ASN A 455 3.33 -7.67 -17.29
N GLY A 456 4.66 -7.55 -17.33
CA GLY A 456 5.35 -6.44 -18.00
C GLY A 456 5.72 -5.30 -17.06
N TYR A 457 5.12 -5.22 -15.86
CA TYR A 457 5.37 -4.15 -14.88
C TYR A 457 5.69 -4.70 -13.48
N PRO A 458 6.75 -5.51 -13.31
CA PRO A 458 6.99 -6.25 -12.07
C PRO A 458 7.54 -5.40 -10.91
N THR A 459 8.02 -4.18 -11.16
CA THR A 459 8.67 -3.32 -10.16
C THR A 459 8.46 -1.83 -10.49
N LEU A 460 8.75 -0.93 -9.54
CA LEU A 460 8.69 0.54 -9.74
C LEU A 460 9.49 1.04 -10.95
N ARG A 461 10.50 0.29 -11.39
CA ARG A 461 11.30 0.60 -12.59
C ARG A 461 10.45 0.79 -13.85
N TYR A 462 9.28 0.15 -13.90
CA TYR A 462 8.46 0.04 -15.10
C TYR A 462 7.34 1.09 -15.21
N PHE A 463 7.28 2.07 -14.30
CA PHE A 463 6.22 3.09 -14.28
C PHE A 463 6.21 3.97 -15.53
N THR A 464 7.37 4.28 -16.12
CA THR A 464 7.42 5.01 -17.40
C THR A 464 6.77 4.22 -18.54
N GLN A 465 7.01 2.91 -18.58
CA GLN A 465 6.39 2.03 -19.56
C GLN A 465 4.88 1.89 -19.32
N LEU A 466 4.46 1.86 -18.05
CA LEU A 466 3.03 1.81 -17.69
C LEU A 466 2.32 3.10 -18.14
N LYS A 467 2.87 4.27 -17.81
CA LYS A 467 2.38 5.57 -18.28
C LYS A 467 2.21 5.60 -19.80
N ASN A 468 3.22 5.16 -20.55
CA ASN A 468 3.15 5.17 -22.02
C ASN A 468 2.04 4.25 -22.56
N ALA A 469 1.81 3.09 -21.92
CA ALA A 469 0.71 2.21 -22.28
C ALA A 469 -0.66 2.81 -21.94
N LEU A 470 -0.79 3.45 -20.77
CA LEU A 470 -2.02 4.15 -20.38
C LEU A 470 -2.32 5.35 -21.29
N ILE A 471 -1.30 6.10 -21.74
CA ILE A 471 -1.49 7.21 -22.70
C ILE A 471 -2.09 6.70 -24.00
N LYS A 472 -1.71 5.50 -24.45
CA LYS A 472 -2.31 4.89 -25.64
C LYS A 472 -3.82 4.66 -25.43
N TYR A 473 -4.20 4.04 -24.32
CA TYR A 473 -5.60 3.80 -23.99
C TYR A 473 -6.40 5.10 -23.81
N ALA A 474 -5.83 6.11 -23.14
CA ALA A 474 -6.45 7.41 -23.00
C ALA A 474 -6.62 8.13 -24.35
N SER A 475 -5.67 7.99 -25.26
CA SER A 475 -5.76 8.56 -26.61
C SER A 475 -6.85 7.89 -27.45
N GLU A 476 -7.01 6.57 -27.31
CA GLU A 476 -8.08 5.81 -27.96
C GLU A 476 -9.45 6.21 -27.38
N PHE A 477 -9.57 6.29 -26.05
CA PHE A 477 -10.78 6.74 -25.36
C PHE A 477 -11.22 8.13 -25.81
N LEU A 478 -10.32 9.12 -25.89
CA LEU A 478 -10.68 10.48 -26.31
C LEU A 478 -11.14 10.58 -27.78
N GLN A 479 -10.98 9.52 -28.58
CA GLN A 479 -11.48 9.41 -29.95
C GLN A 479 -12.80 8.62 -30.04
N GLU A 480 -13.25 8.00 -28.95
CA GLU A 480 -14.55 7.33 -28.89
C GLU A 480 -15.69 8.37 -29.03
N PRO A 481 -16.91 7.94 -29.44
CA PRO A 481 -18.07 8.81 -29.40
C PRO A 481 -18.28 9.42 -28.01
N LYS A 482 -18.45 10.74 -27.95
CA LYS A 482 -18.60 11.46 -26.69
C LYS A 482 -19.80 10.96 -25.89
N ASP A 483 -19.55 10.53 -24.67
CA ASP A 483 -20.54 10.16 -23.65
C ASP A 483 -20.44 11.10 -22.43
N LEU A 484 -21.09 10.74 -21.33
CA LEU A 484 -21.06 11.50 -20.08
C LEU A 484 -19.63 11.63 -19.51
N LEU A 485 -18.85 10.55 -19.48
CA LEU A 485 -17.50 10.56 -18.94
C LEU A 485 -16.60 11.52 -19.74
N HIS A 486 -16.78 11.62 -21.05
CA HIS A 486 -16.03 12.57 -21.89
C HIS A 486 -16.26 14.03 -21.48
N GLN A 487 -17.44 14.38 -20.94
CA GLN A 487 -17.75 15.75 -20.49
C GLN A 487 -16.95 16.14 -19.24
N TYR A 488 -16.62 15.16 -18.40
CA TYR A 488 -15.91 15.34 -17.14
C TYR A 488 -14.47 14.79 -17.16
N SER A 489 -13.93 14.57 -18.37
CA SER A 489 -12.57 14.08 -18.59
C SER A 489 -11.64 15.21 -19.04
N PRO A 490 -10.34 15.18 -18.68
CA PRO A 490 -9.35 16.05 -19.30
C PRO A 490 -9.34 15.86 -20.83
N GLY A 491 -9.26 16.96 -21.59
CA GLY A 491 -9.28 16.93 -23.05
C GLY A 491 -8.00 16.41 -23.72
N ASP A 492 -6.98 16.05 -22.94
CA ASP A 492 -5.68 15.56 -23.41
C ASP A 492 -5.28 14.28 -22.67
N ALA A 493 -4.86 13.26 -23.43
CA ALA A 493 -4.50 11.94 -22.91
C ALA A 493 -3.31 11.99 -21.96
N ARG A 494 -2.35 12.91 -22.18
CA ARG A 494 -1.17 13.02 -21.31
C ARG A 494 -1.54 13.61 -19.97
N THR A 495 -2.40 14.63 -19.95
CA THR A 495 -2.93 15.27 -18.74
C THR A 495 -3.77 14.30 -17.93
N LEU A 496 -4.65 13.52 -18.59
CA LEU A 496 -5.45 12.48 -17.92
C LEU A 496 -4.56 11.45 -17.22
N VAL A 497 -3.58 10.90 -17.94
CA VAL A 497 -2.69 9.88 -17.37
C VAL A 497 -1.72 10.47 -16.35
N ASP A 498 -1.32 11.72 -16.49
CA ASP A 498 -0.54 12.42 -15.46
C ASP A 498 -1.33 12.57 -14.15
N GLY A 499 -2.65 12.79 -14.23
CA GLY A 499 -3.56 12.67 -13.07
C GLY A 499 -3.38 11.35 -12.32
N ILE A 500 -3.56 10.22 -13.03
CA ILE A 500 -3.47 8.86 -12.47
C ILE A 500 -2.06 8.55 -11.94
N MET A 501 -1.02 8.94 -12.67
CA MET A 501 0.36 8.55 -12.33
C MET A 501 1.03 9.51 -11.34
N ARG A 502 0.45 10.69 -11.10
CA ARG A 502 1.12 11.77 -10.34
C ARG A 502 0.16 12.79 -9.74
N ALA A 503 -0.50 13.61 -10.56
CA ALA A 503 -1.06 14.88 -10.13
C ALA A 503 -2.14 14.74 -9.05
N ASN A 504 -3.04 13.75 -9.19
CA ASN A 504 -4.10 13.50 -8.21
C ASN A 504 -3.54 13.16 -6.81
N GLY A 505 -2.47 12.35 -6.76
CA GLY A 505 -1.81 12.01 -5.50
C GLY A 505 -1.07 13.19 -4.87
N ILE A 506 -0.45 14.04 -5.70
CA ILE A 506 0.21 15.28 -5.23
C ILE A 506 -0.83 16.28 -4.71
N ASP A 507 -1.96 16.44 -5.38
CA ASP A 507 -3.04 17.33 -4.95
C ASP A 507 -3.68 16.84 -3.65
N PHE A 508 -3.85 15.52 -3.49
CA PHE A 508 -4.31 14.92 -2.24
C PHE A 508 -3.34 15.23 -1.08
N LEU A 509 -2.04 15.02 -1.28
CA LEU A 509 -1.03 15.34 -0.26
C LEU A 509 -1.02 16.84 0.08
N LYS A 510 -1.14 17.72 -0.91
CA LYS A 510 -1.20 19.17 -0.69
C LYS A 510 -2.35 19.60 0.23
N LYS A 511 -3.48 18.89 0.15
CA LYS A 511 -4.68 19.18 0.95
C LYS A 511 -4.64 18.52 2.33
N HIS A 512 -4.01 17.34 2.45
CA HIS A 512 -4.19 16.47 3.61
C HIS A 512 -2.91 16.08 4.38
N PHE A 513 -1.71 16.48 3.95
CA PHE A 513 -0.43 16.11 4.57
C PHE A 513 0.43 17.33 4.98
#